data_AF-A0A533RX70-F1
#
_entry.id   AF-A0A533RX70-F1
#
_cell.length_a   1.000
_cell.length_b   1.000
_cell.length_c   1.000
_cell.angle_alpha   90.00
_cell.angle_beta   90.00
_cell.angle_gamma   90.00
#
_symmetry.space_group_name_H-M   'P 1'
#
loop_
_entity.id
_entity.type
_entity.pdbx_description
1 polymer ?
#
loop_
_entity_poly.entity_id
_entity_poly.type
_entity_poly.pdbx_seq_one_letter_code
_entity_poly.pdbx_strand_id
1 'polypeptide(L)'
;DDGGWGWWYDDKTDVYQTAWVVFGLAVTREAGYAVETRVIERGANYLLDEIKSNELMDPRIQAYALYSLARAGYGNRELTLALVEQVYALDAFSQAGLALALQKLGEKDQAKTVLDILNETLRTNGTASFWAADRVDGKYHNMTMSSSIRSTALGLTAFLQIEPDSENIPQLVSYLMKQRKAYGWGTTNETAFTLLALTDFVRQTQQNENAINYQVLINDQPITSGMVTRGEPAVAILLPLDEMQTGPNLFKIVTSGEGMLYFDLISRISQDLPSIDPAGTIEVSRTYTDPKTKEPVTHLQVGQLVRVSVRIKGPANAIYYVLVEDHLPAGLE
;
A
#
# COMPACT_ATOMS: atom_id res chain seq x y z
N ASP A 1 26.07 -8.02 -3.93
CA ASP A 1 27.08 -8.90 -3.28
C ASP A 1 27.06 -8.84 -1.76
N ASP A 2 26.80 -7.68 -1.17
CA ASP A 2 26.60 -7.45 0.27
C ASP A 2 25.34 -8.11 0.86
N GLY A 3 24.35 -8.46 0.04
CA GLY A 3 23.14 -9.15 0.46
C GLY A 3 21.93 -8.24 0.66
N GLY A 4 22.06 -6.94 0.45
CA GLY A 4 20.93 -6.01 0.44
C GLY A 4 20.39 -5.73 -0.97
N TRP A 5 19.37 -4.88 -1.02
CA TRP A 5 18.69 -4.45 -2.23
C TRP A 5 18.65 -2.92 -2.35
N GLY A 6 18.80 -2.42 -3.58
CA GLY A 6 18.50 -1.04 -3.96
C GLY A 6 17.11 -0.92 -4.61
N TRP A 7 16.81 0.26 -5.17
CA TRP A 7 15.53 0.52 -5.85
C TRP A 7 15.44 -0.09 -7.24
N TRP A 8 16.59 -0.26 -7.90
CA TRP A 8 16.72 -0.85 -9.23
C TRP A 8 17.82 -1.91 -9.21
N TYR A 9 17.85 -2.73 -10.26
CA TYR A 9 18.75 -3.89 -10.37
C TYR A 9 20.23 -3.55 -10.10
N ASP A 10 20.73 -2.43 -10.64
CA ASP A 10 22.12 -1.97 -10.48
C ASP A 10 22.27 -0.77 -9.53
N ASP A 11 21.27 -0.53 -8.67
CA ASP A 11 21.33 0.58 -7.72
C ASP A 11 22.14 0.22 -6.48
N LYS A 12 22.61 1.25 -5.77
CA LYS A 12 23.23 1.05 -4.46
C LYS A 12 22.22 0.45 -3.49
N THR A 13 22.73 -0.42 -2.63
CA THR A 13 21.96 -0.98 -1.53
C THR A 13 21.37 0.12 -0.65
N ASP A 14 20.09 -0.04 -0.32
CA ASP A 14 19.33 0.87 0.53
C ASP A 14 18.74 0.09 1.71
N VAL A 15 18.90 0.61 2.92
CA VAL A 15 18.48 -0.06 4.16
C VAL A 15 16.97 -0.25 4.19
N TYR A 16 16.22 0.76 3.77
CA TYR A 16 14.76 0.70 3.78
C TYR A 16 14.24 -0.31 2.75
N GLN A 17 14.80 -0.32 1.54
CA GLN A 17 14.47 -1.32 0.52
C GLN A 17 14.84 -2.73 0.96
N THR A 18 16.01 -2.90 1.58
CA THR A 18 16.41 -4.19 2.11
C THR A 18 15.46 -4.69 3.19
N ALA A 19 15.04 -3.82 4.11
CA ALA A 19 14.01 -4.14 5.11
C ALA A 19 12.68 -4.54 4.45
N TRP A 20 12.22 -3.78 3.44
CA TRP A 20 11.02 -4.09 2.67
C TRP A 20 11.08 -5.45 1.99
N VAL A 21 12.19 -5.81 1.35
CA VAL A 21 12.37 -7.11 0.71
C VAL A 21 12.42 -8.24 1.75
N VAL A 22 13.18 -8.09 2.83
CA VAL A 22 13.25 -9.09 3.92
C VAL A 22 11.86 -9.32 4.52
N PHE A 23 11.08 -8.26 4.75
CA PHE A 23 9.69 -8.36 5.19
C PHE A 23 8.83 -9.15 4.19
N GLY A 24 8.88 -8.80 2.90
CA GLY A 24 8.08 -9.48 1.87
C GLY A 24 8.42 -10.97 1.72
N LEU A 25 9.71 -11.31 1.77
CA LEU A 25 10.17 -12.69 1.75
C LEU A 25 9.72 -13.46 3.00
N ALA A 26 9.75 -12.83 4.18
CA ALA A 26 9.25 -13.43 5.41
C ALA A 26 7.75 -13.71 5.34
N VAL A 27 6.94 -12.73 4.88
CA VAL A 27 5.49 -12.89 4.67
C VAL A 27 5.20 -14.02 3.67
N THR A 28 5.95 -14.07 2.56
CA THR A 28 5.80 -15.11 1.53
C THR A 28 6.06 -16.51 2.08
N ARG A 29 7.12 -16.65 2.89
CA ARG A 29 7.44 -17.91 3.57
C ARG A 29 6.41 -18.28 4.64
N GLU A 30 5.92 -17.31 5.43
CA GLU A 30 4.85 -17.51 6.41
C GLU A 30 3.55 -17.99 5.74
N ALA A 31 3.29 -17.59 4.49
CA ALA A 31 2.16 -18.05 3.69
C ALA A 31 2.36 -19.45 3.07
N GLY A 32 3.49 -20.13 3.34
CA GLY A 32 3.75 -21.51 2.91
C GLY A 32 4.42 -21.66 1.55
N TYR A 33 4.83 -20.55 0.91
CA TYR A 33 5.58 -20.61 -0.34
C TYR A 33 7.07 -20.88 -0.08
N ALA A 34 7.71 -21.57 -1.03
CA ALA A 34 9.14 -21.84 -0.96
C ALA A 34 9.94 -20.55 -1.17
N VAL A 35 10.76 -20.19 -0.19
CA VAL A 35 11.74 -19.11 -0.27
C VAL A 35 13.08 -19.64 0.23
N GLU A 36 14.15 -19.41 -0.53
CA GLU A 36 15.49 -19.88 -0.13
C GLU A 36 15.95 -19.15 1.14
N THR A 37 16.17 -19.91 2.22
CA THR A 37 16.56 -19.37 3.54
C THR A 37 17.78 -18.47 3.47
N ARG A 38 18.76 -18.83 2.63
CA ARG A 38 20.01 -18.09 2.46
C ARG A 38 19.79 -16.68 1.91
N VAL A 39 18.75 -16.46 1.10
CA VAL A 39 18.43 -15.13 0.55
C VAL A 39 17.95 -14.22 1.69
N ILE A 40 17.06 -14.72 2.55
CA ILE A 40 16.58 -13.98 3.72
C ILE A 40 17.72 -13.73 4.71
N GLU A 41 18.53 -14.76 4.98
CA GLU A 41 19.67 -14.68 5.91
C GLU A 41 20.66 -13.57 5.52
N ARG A 42 21.01 -13.47 4.23
CA ARG A 42 21.92 -12.43 3.73
C ARG A 42 21.36 -11.03 3.91
N GLY A 43 20.07 -10.84 3.60
CA GLY A 43 19.38 -9.58 3.85
C GLY A 43 19.34 -9.22 5.33
N ALA A 44 19.07 -10.21 6.18
CA ALA A 44 19.05 -10.03 7.63
C ALA A 44 20.42 -9.63 8.18
N ASN A 45 21.49 -10.30 7.74
CA ASN A 45 22.85 -9.96 8.15
C ASN A 45 23.23 -8.54 7.74
N TYR A 46 22.91 -8.13 6.50
CA TYR A 46 23.12 -6.76 6.04
C TYR A 46 22.41 -5.74 6.94
N LEU A 47 21.13 -5.96 7.27
CA LEU A 47 20.38 -5.04 8.15
C LEU A 47 20.98 -4.98 9.56
N LEU A 48 21.39 -6.11 10.13
CA LEU A 48 22.01 -6.16 11.45
C LEU A 48 23.34 -5.42 11.48
N ASP A 49 24.16 -5.57 10.44
CA ASP A 49 25.45 -4.89 10.33
C ASP A 49 25.26 -3.38 10.16
N GLU A 50 24.33 -2.95 9.32
CA GLU A 50 24.00 -1.53 9.14
C GLU A 50 23.49 -0.90 10.44
N ILE A 51 22.56 -1.56 11.16
CA ILE A 51 22.03 -1.04 12.43
C ILE A 51 23.15 -0.87 13.48
N LYS A 52 24.14 -1.78 13.51
CA LYS A 52 25.22 -1.74 14.49
C LYS A 52 26.34 -0.77 14.12
N SER A 53 26.61 -0.59 12.84
CA SER A 53 27.77 0.16 12.36
C SER A 53 27.45 1.60 11.94
N ASN A 54 26.20 1.89 11.60
CA ASN A 54 25.76 3.20 11.15
C ASN A 54 25.06 3.97 12.27
N GLU A 55 25.84 4.64 13.12
CA GLU A 55 25.34 5.46 14.23
C GLU A 55 24.44 6.62 13.79
N LEU A 56 24.48 7.01 12.51
CA LEU A 56 23.67 8.08 11.92
C LEU A 56 22.39 7.57 11.25
N MET A 57 22.08 6.28 11.38
CA MET A 57 20.84 5.71 10.85
C MET A 57 19.63 6.38 11.48
N ASP A 58 18.66 6.77 10.66
CA ASP A 58 17.40 7.32 11.14
C ASP A 58 16.65 6.26 11.97
N PRO A 59 16.28 6.54 13.24
CA PRO A 59 15.66 5.57 14.14
C PRO A 59 14.33 5.02 13.59
N ARG A 60 13.67 5.76 12.69
CA ARG A 60 12.46 5.31 12.01
C ARG A 60 12.73 4.19 11.00
N ILE A 61 13.81 4.30 10.23
CA ILE A 61 14.28 3.22 9.34
C ILE A 61 14.71 2.01 10.18
N GLN A 62 15.44 2.26 11.28
CA GLN A 62 15.85 1.21 12.21
C GLN A 62 14.67 0.43 12.78
N ALA A 63 13.59 1.10 13.18
CA ALA A 63 12.37 0.46 13.70
C ALA A 63 11.76 -0.52 12.68
N TYR A 64 11.63 -0.10 11.43
CA TYR A 64 11.07 -0.96 10.38
C TYR A 64 12.01 -2.12 10.01
N ALA A 65 13.32 -1.88 10.00
CA ALA A 65 14.32 -2.94 9.80
C ALA A 65 14.26 -3.99 10.91
N LEU A 66 14.15 -3.57 12.18
CA LEU A 66 14.01 -4.47 13.33
C LEU A 66 12.72 -5.28 13.27
N TYR A 67 11.61 -4.68 12.83
CA TYR A 67 10.37 -5.41 12.57
C TYR A 67 10.53 -6.46 11.48
N SER A 68 11.16 -6.09 10.37
CA SER A 68 11.40 -6.98 9.23
C SER A 68 12.28 -8.16 9.64
N LEU A 69 13.33 -7.91 10.44
CA LEU A 69 14.20 -8.92 11.05
C LEU A 69 13.43 -9.86 11.98
N ALA A 70 12.63 -9.31 12.90
CA ALA A 70 11.83 -10.10 13.84
C ALA A 70 10.84 -11.01 13.11
N ARG A 71 10.17 -10.48 12.08
CA ARG A 71 9.25 -11.27 11.24
C ARG A 71 9.96 -12.35 10.44
N ALA A 72 11.17 -12.07 9.97
CA ALA A 72 12.01 -13.03 9.26
C ALA A 72 12.64 -14.12 10.16
N GLY A 73 12.50 -14.02 11.50
CA GLY A 73 13.11 -14.95 12.45
C GLY A 73 14.56 -14.61 12.82
N TYR A 74 15.03 -13.41 12.47
CA TYR A 74 16.37 -12.88 12.76
C TYR A 74 16.31 -11.66 13.69
N GLY A 75 15.26 -11.57 14.51
CA GLY A 75 15.06 -10.43 15.41
C GLY A 75 16.18 -10.30 16.45
N ASN A 76 16.50 -9.06 16.83
CA ASN A 76 17.52 -8.77 17.82
C ASN A 76 16.90 -8.03 19.02
N ARG A 77 16.69 -8.78 20.12
CA ARG A 77 16.03 -8.29 21.33
C ARG A 77 16.69 -7.05 21.93
N GLU A 78 18.00 -7.03 22.04
CA GLU A 78 18.75 -5.92 22.63
C GLU A 78 18.57 -4.63 21.83
N LEU A 79 18.78 -4.70 20.51
CA LEU A 79 18.60 -3.54 19.63
C LEU A 79 17.14 -3.06 19.58
N THR A 80 16.17 -3.98 19.62
CA THR A 80 14.74 -3.61 19.67
C THR A 80 14.36 -2.93 20.97
N LEU A 81 14.83 -3.42 22.13
CA LEU A 81 14.57 -2.78 23.42
C LEU A 81 15.23 -1.41 23.54
N ALA A 82 16.46 -1.25 23.03
CA ALA A 82 17.15 0.03 23.04
C ALA A 82 16.38 1.13 22.28
N LEU A 83 15.67 0.77 21.20
CA LEU A 83 14.91 1.74 20.41
C LEU A 83 13.63 2.25 21.12
N VAL A 84 13.16 1.55 22.16
CA VAL A 84 12.00 1.99 22.97
C VAL A 84 12.27 3.34 23.64
N GLU A 85 13.52 3.61 24.02
CA GLU A 85 13.92 4.89 24.62
C GLU A 85 13.71 6.08 23.68
N GLN A 86 13.64 5.83 22.36
CA GLN A 86 13.47 6.83 21.32
C GLN A 86 12.07 6.82 20.69
N VAL A 87 11.09 6.13 21.30
CA VAL A 87 9.75 5.91 20.72
C VAL A 87 9.03 7.21 20.31
N TYR A 88 9.21 8.30 21.05
CA TYR A 88 8.59 9.60 20.73
C TYR A 88 9.25 10.32 19.54
N ALA A 89 10.44 9.90 19.11
CA ALA A 89 11.09 10.38 17.88
C ALA A 89 10.63 9.59 16.64
N LEU A 90 9.90 8.49 16.82
CA LEU A 90 9.41 7.64 15.75
C LEU A 90 8.11 8.19 15.16
N ASP A 91 7.94 8.04 13.84
CA ASP A 91 6.63 8.25 13.20
C ASP A 91 5.67 7.08 13.50
N ALA A 92 4.38 7.26 13.22
CA ALA A 92 3.36 6.25 13.53
C ALA A 92 3.64 4.88 12.86
N PHE A 93 4.19 4.87 11.65
CA PHE A 93 4.58 3.63 10.97
C PHE A 93 5.69 2.90 11.72
N SER A 94 6.70 3.65 12.17
CA SER A 94 7.86 3.14 12.88
C SER A 94 7.51 2.70 14.30
N GLN A 95 6.63 3.42 15.00
CA GLN A 95 6.08 2.99 16.28
C GLN A 95 5.30 1.67 16.14
N ALA A 96 4.44 1.56 15.13
CA ALA A 96 3.74 0.30 14.85
C ALA A 96 4.71 -0.85 14.53
N GLY A 97 5.75 -0.59 13.73
CA GLY A 97 6.82 -1.55 13.45
C GLY A 97 7.55 -1.99 14.72
N LEU A 98 7.95 -1.05 15.57
CA LEU A 98 8.62 -1.34 16.84
C LEU A 98 7.73 -2.17 17.78
N ALA A 99 6.46 -1.80 17.93
CA ALA A 99 5.50 -2.55 18.74
C ALA A 99 5.35 -4.01 18.24
N LEU A 100 5.23 -4.19 16.93
CA LEU A 100 5.15 -5.52 16.31
C LEU A 100 6.45 -6.33 16.45
N ALA A 101 7.61 -5.68 16.38
CA ALA A 101 8.91 -6.33 16.61
C ALA A 101 9.01 -6.85 18.05
N LEU A 102 8.67 -6.01 19.03
CA LEU A 102 8.63 -6.36 20.46
C LEU A 102 7.65 -7.52 20.71
N GLN A 103 6.45 -7.44 20.14
CA GLN A 103 5.44 -8.50 20.26
C GLN A 103 5.95 -9.83 19.72
N LYS A 104 6.60 -9.84 18.55
CA LYS A 104 7.18 -11.05 17.93
C LYS A 104 8.33 -11.63 18.76
N LEU A 105 9.08 -10.79 19.47
CA LEU A 105 10.17 -11.17 20.37
C LEU A 105 9.72 -11.59 21.77
N GLY A 106 8.42 -11.45 22.09
CA GLY A 106 7.85 -11.82 23.38
C GLY A 106 7.89 -10.71 24.45
N GLU A 107 8.33 -9.50 24.09
CA GLU A 107 8.38 -8.32 24.97
C GLU A 107 7.01 -7.63 25.04
N LYS A 108 6.01 -8.33 25.59
CA LYS A 108 4.59 -7.93 25.52
C LYS A 108 4.30 -6.61 26.22
N ASP A 109 4.90 -6.36 27.38
CA ASP A 109 4.66 -5.14 28.15
C ASP A 109 5.19 -3.91 27.41
N GLN A 110 6.38 -4.03 26.80
CA GLN A 110 6.96 -2.97 25.98
C GLN A 110 6.18 -2.80 24.67
N ALA A 111 5.73 -3.88 24.05
CA ALA A 111 4.88 -3.82 22.86
C ALA A 111 3.58 -3.05 23.13
N LYS A 112 2.92 -3.33 24.26
CA LYS A 112 1.73 -2.59 24.72
C LYS A 112 2.05 -1.14 25.03
N THR A 113 3.16 -0.85 25.71
CA THR A 113 3.62 0.52 25.98
C THR A 113 3.80 1.33 24.68
N VAL A 114 4.46 0.76 23.66
CA VAL A 114 4.65 1.43 22.37
C VAL A 114 3.31 1.58 21.63
N LEU A 115 2.40 0.61 21.72
CA LEU A 115 1.05 0.72 21.14
C LEU A 115 0.24 1.84 21.79
N ASP A 116 0.33 2.00 23.11
CA ASP A 116 -0.35 3.07 23.85
C ASP A 116 0.15 4.45 23.40
N ILE A 117 1.47 4.61 23.25
CA ILE A 117 2.09 5.83 22.72
C ILE A 117 1.65 6.10 21.27
N LEU A 118 1.60 5.07 20.43
CA LEU A 118 1.07 5.20 19.08
C LEU A 118 -0.38 5.71 19.10
N ASN A 119 -1.20 5.22 20.02
CA ASN A 119 -2.60 5.61 20.16
C ASN A 119 -2.79 7.10 20.55
N GLU A 120 -1.84 7.71 21.25
CA GLU A 120 -1.90 9.13 21.64
C GLU A 120 -2.02 10.08 20.45
N THR A 121 -1.51 9.68 19.27
CA THR A 121 -1.52 10.51 18.06
C THR A 121 -2.60 10.13 17.05
N LEU A 122 -3.48 9.20 17.42
CA LEU A 122 -4.57 8.73 16.56
C LEU A 122 -5.58 9.87 16.31
N ARG A 123 -5.89 10.12 15.04
CA ARG A 123 -6.87 11.14 14.64
C ARG A 123 -8.17 10.46 14.22
N THR A 124 -9.29 10.89 14.79
CA THR A 124 -10.62 10.39 14.45
C THR A 124 -11.44 11.47 13.71
N ASN A 125 -12.04 11.08 12.59
CA ASN A 125 -12.97 11.90 11.84
C ASN A 125 -14.24 11.09 11.52
N GLY A 126 -15.32 11.36 12.25
CA GLY A 126 -16.56 10.61 12.17
C GLY A 126 -16.34 9.13 12.51
N THR A 127 -16.58 8.25 11.54
CA THR A 127 -16.45 6.79 11.71
C THR A 127 -15.09 6.23 11.26
N ALA A 128 -14.09 7.09 11.01
CA ALA A 128 -12.79 6.69 10.50
C ALA A 128 -11.67 7.24 11.39
N SER A 129 -10.73 6.39 11.77
CA SER A 129 -9.55 6.76 12.56
C SER A 129 -8.28 6.43 11.79
N PHE A 130 -7.27 7.29 11.89
CA PHE A 130 -6.03 7.18 11.14
C PHE A 130 -4.88 7.95 11.78
N TRP A 131 -3.66 7.59 11.40
CA TRP A 131 -2.47 8.42 11.68
C TRP A 131 -2.13 9.24 10.45
N ALA A 132 -1.99 10.55 10.63
CA ALA A 132 -1.53 11.41 9.56
C ALA A 132 -0.02 11.25 9.37
N ALA A 133 0.42 11.03 8.14
CA ALA A 133 1.82 11.22 7.77
C ALA A 133 2.04 12.71 7.46
N ASP A 134 2.80 13.40 8.31
CA ASP A 134 3.16 14.78 8.06
C ASP A 134 4.16 14.87 6.90
N ARG A 135 3.85 15.68 5.90
CA ARG A 135 4.66 15.85 4.67
C ARG A 135 5.90 16.74 4.86
N VAL A 136 6.22 17.11 6.11
CA VAL A 136 7.17 18.21 6.43
C VAL A 136 8.52 17.69 6.94
N ASP A 137 8.85 16.41 6.73
CA ASP A 137 10.09 15.80 7.26
C ASP A 137 11.24 15.68 6.24
N GLY A 138 11.17 16.41 5.13
CA GLY A 138 12.25 16.51 4.16
C GLY A 138 12.45 15.25 3.31
N LYS A 139 13.66 14.66 3.36
CA LYS A 139 14.02 13.51 2.50
C LYS A 139 13.39 12.19 2.95
N TYR A 140 13.05 12.06 4.23
CA TYR A 140 12.58 10.79 4.80
C TYR A 140 11.25 10.34 4.16
N HIS A 141 10.28 11.23 4.01
CA HIS A 141 9.01 10.92 3.36
C HIS A 141 9.21 10.27 1.99
N ASN A 142 10.11 10.84 1.19
CA ASN A 142 10.39 10.36 -0.16
C ASN A 142 11.15 9.04 -0.14
N MET A 143 12.18 8.90 0.71
CA MET A 143 13.02 7.70 0.81
C MET A 143 12.29 6.47 1.35
N THR A 144 11.21 6.67 2.09
CA THR A 144 10.52 5.57 2.77
C THR A 144 9.13 5.32 2.24
N MET A 145 8.66 5.98 1.18
CA MET A 145 7.25 5.88 0.72
C MET A 145 6.24 6.15 1.84
N SER A 146 6.53 7.12 2.72
CA SER A 146 5.69 7.39 3.89
C SER A 146 4.30 7.87 3.49
N SER A 147 3.25 7.34 4.13
CA SER A 147 1.88 7.79 3.91
C SER A 147 0.96 7.44 5.07
N SER A 148 -0.12 8.22 5.21
CA SER A 148 -1.15 7.97 6.24
C SER A 148 -1.80 6.60 6.07
N ILE A 149 -2.00 6.16 4.82
CA ILE A 149 -2.61 4.86 4.52
C ILE A 149 -1.73 3.74 5.04
N ARG A 150 -0.43 3.79 4.76
CA ARG A 150 0.50 2.76 5.20
C ARG A 150 0.69 2.74 6.72
N SER A 151 0.87 3.90 7.34
CA SER A 151 0.96 4.01 8.80
C SER A 151 -0.28 3.43 9.46
N THR A 152 -1.46 3.71 8.91
CA THR A 152 -2.72 3.19 9.43
C THR A 152 -2.89 1.69 9.22
N ALA A 153 -2.44 1.15 8.08
CA ALA A 153 -2.46 -0.30 7.84
C ALA A 153 -1.53 -1.07 8.79
N LEU A 154 -0.31 -0.58 9.01
CA LEU A 154 0.60 -1.22 9.96
C LEU A 154 0.15 -1.03 11.42
N GLY A 155 -0.41 0.13 11.76
CA GLY A 155 -1.05 0.37 13.05
C GLY A 155 -2.23 -0.56 13.32
N LEU A 156 -3.10 -0.79 12.33
CA LEU A 156 -4.16 -1.81 12.41
C LEU A 156 -3.57 -3.19 12.69
N THR A 157 -2.50 -3.58 11.99
CA THR A 157 -1.80 -4.85 12.25
C THR A 157 -1.29 -4.94 13.70
N ALA A 158 -0.76 -3.85 14.25
CA ALA A 158 -0.30 -3.78 15.63
C ALA A 158 -1.45 -3.96 16.63
N PHE A 159 -2.57 -3.25 16.46
CA PHE A 159 -3.76 -3.42 17.29
C PHE A 159 -4.28 -4.86 17.25
N LEU A 160 -4.42 -5.45 16.05
CA LEU A 160 -4.88 -6.83 15.89
C LEU A 160 -4.02 -7.86 16.64
N GLN A 161 -2.71 -7.64 16.75
CA GLN A 161 -1.78 -8.58 17.38
C GLN A 161 -1.55 -8.34 18.88
N ILE A 162 -1.73 -7.11 19.37
CA ILE A 162 -1.37 -6.69 20.73
C ILE A 162 -2.62 -6.41 21.58
N GLU A 163 -3.64 -5.78 21.00
CA GLU A 163 -4.88 -5.39 21.68
C GLU A 163 -6.11 -5.66 20.78
N PRO A 164 -6.45 -6.95 20.56
CA PRO A 164 -7.43 -7.36 19.56
C PRO A 164 -8.88 -6.93 19.86
N ASP A 165 -9.17 -6.58 21.11
CA ASP A 165 -10.48 -6.12 21.56
C ASP A 165 -10.61 -4.58 21.53
N SER A 166 -9.62 -3.88 20.96
CA SER A 166 -9.62 -2.41 20.89
C SER A 166 -10.79 -1.87 20.06
N GLU A 167 -11.53 -0.91 20.62
CA GLU A 167 -12.61 -0.19 19.94
C GLU A 167 -12.14 0.62 18.73
N ASN A 168 -10.82 0.83 18.58
CA ASN A 168 -10.24 1.54 17.44
C ASN A 168 -10.28 0.71 16.16
N ILE A 169 -10.19 -0.62 16.25
CA ILE A 169 -10.03 -1.52 15.09
C ILE A 169 -11.08 -1.26 13.99
N PRO A 170 -12.40 -1.22 14.28
CA PRO A 170 -13.42 -0.94 13.27
C PRO A 170 -13.24 0.42 12.57
N GLN A 171 -12.77 1.44 13.30
CA GLN A 171 -12.56 2.78 12.75
C GLN A 171 -11.31 2.85 11.86
N LEU A 172 -10.25 2.10 12.19
CA LEU A 172 -9.06 1.95 11.35
C LEU A 172 -9.41 1.24 10.04
N VAL A 173 -10.20 0.16 10.11
CA VAL A 173 -10.69 -0.56 8.93
C VAL A 173 -11.56 0.36 8.06
N SER A 174 -12.49 1.10 8.68
CA SER A 174 -13.34 2.08 8.00
C SER A 174 -12.52 3.15 7.27
N TYR A 175 -11.44 3.66 7.88
CA TYR A 175 -10.53 4.58 7.21
C TYR A 175 -9.91 3.94 5.98
N LEU A 176 -9.27 2.77 6.12
CA LEU A 176 -8.63 2.08 5.00
C LEU A 176 -9.63 1.83 3.87
N MET A 177 -10.81 1.30 4.15
CA MET A 177 -11.83 1.07 3.11
C MET A 177 -12.24 2.36 2.38
N LYS A 178 -12.34 3.49 3.08
CA LYS A 178 -12.63 4.80 2.47
C LYS A 178 -11.48 5.35 1.61
N GLN A 179 -10.24 4.93 1.85
CA GLN A 179 -9.08 5.32 1.04
C GLN A 179 -8.91 4.49 -0.22
N ARG A 180 -9.72 3.43 -0.41
CA ARG A 180 -9.65 2.58 -1.59
C ARG A 180 -9.94 3.40 -2.85
N LYS A 181 -9.02 3.33 -3.80
CA LYS A 181 -9.18 3.76 -5.19
C LYS A 181 -9.40 2.51 -6.05
N ALA A 182 -9.68 2.69 -7.35
CA ALA A 182 -9.95 1.62 -8.33
C ALA A 182 -9.54 0.19 -7.91
N TYR A 183 -8.25 -0.17 -8.04
CA TYR A 183 -7.76 -1.53 -7.74
C TYR A 183 -6.96 -1.64 -6.44
N GLY A 184 -6.82 -0.55 -5.68
CA GLY A 184 -5.87 -0.52 -4.56
C GLY A 184 -5.91 0.81 -3.82
N TRP A 185 -4.79 1.19 -3.22
CA TRP A 185 -4.73 2.32 -2.28
C TRP A 185 -3.84 3.47 -2.74
N GLY A 186 -3.52 3.53 -4.03
CA GLY A 186 -2.69 4.60 -4.63
C GLY A 186 -1.37 4.04 -5.11
N THR A 187 -0.45 3.72 -4.20
CA THR A 187 0.83 3.09 -4.51
C THR A 187 0.80 1.57 -4.29
N THR A 188 1.80 0.86 -4.84
CA THR A 188 1.99 -0.58 -4.59
C THR A 188 2.27 -0.86 -3.11
N ASN A 189 3.01 0.02 -2.43
CA ASN A 189 3.36 -0.13 -1.02
C ASN A 189 2.12 0.03 -0.12
N GLU A 190 1.33 1.09 -0.32
CA GLU A 190 0.05 1.28 0.39
C GLU A 190 -0.89 0.11 0.16
N THR A 191 -1.02 -0.33 -1.09
CA THR A 191 -1.88 -1.46 -1.45
C THR A 191 -1.43 -2.74 -0.73
N ALA A 192 -0.13 -3.05 -0.73
CA ALA A 192 0.39 -4.25 -0.08
C ALA A 192 0.12 -4.27 1.43
N PHE A 193 0.47 -3.18 2.15
CA PHE A 193 0.24 -3.11 3.60
C PHE A 193 -1.25 -3.14 3.95
N THR A 194 -2.09 -2.43 3.20
CA THR A 194 -3.54 -2.44 3.45
C THR A 194 -4.14 -3.83 3.20
N LEU A 195 -3.75 -4.53 2.13
CA LEU A 195 -4.23 -5.89 1.87
C LEU A 195 -3.83 -6.85 2.99
N LEU A 196 -2.58 -6.80 3.46
CA LEU A 196 -2.13 -7.62 4.58
C LEU A 196 -2.95 -7.36 5.85
N ALA A 197 -3.09 -6.09 6.23
CA ALA A 197 -3.80 -5.69 7.45
C ALA A 197 -5.30 -6.06 7.41
N LEU A 198 -5.98 -5.81 6.29
CA LEU A 198 -7.39 -6.16 6.12
C LEU A 198 -7.62 -7.67 6.04
N THR A 199 -6.68 -8.42 5.46
CA THR A 199 -6.73 -9.89 5.46
C THR A 199 -6.59 -10.44 6.87
N ASP A 200 -5.66 -9.90 7.67
CA ASP A 200 -5.51 -10.27 9.08
C ASP A 200 -6.77 -9.94 9.89
N PHE A 201 -7.37 -8.76 9.66
CA PHE A 201 -8.63 -8.37 10.28
C PHE A 201 -9.77 -9.35 9.96
N VAL A 202 -9.96 -9.70 8.68
CA VAL A 202 -11.01 -10.65 8.26
C VAL A 202 -10.78 -12.03 8.90
N ARG A 203 -9.53 -12.50 8.92
CA ARG A 203 -9.16 -13.78 9.53
C ARG A 203 -9.45 -13.81 11.04
N GLN A 204 -9.21 -12.71 11.74
CA GLN A 204 -9.36 -12.61 13.19
C GLN A 204 -10.80 -12.39 13.63
N THR A 205 -11.55 -11.54 12.92
CA THR A 205 -12.91 -11.20 13.30
C THR A 205 -13.93 -12.28 12.98
N GLN A 206 -13.61 -13.19 12.06
CA GLN A 206 -14.53 -14.25 11.62
C GLN A 206 -15.95 -13.72 11.36
N GLN A 207 -16.09 -12.49 10.83
CA GLN A 207 -17.38 -11.79 10.81
C GLN A 207 -18.45 -12.64 10.13
N ASN A 208 -19.44 -13.03 10.95
CA ASN A 208 -20.71 -13.68 10.66
C ASN A 208 -20.65 -14.91 9.75
N GLU A 209 -20.66 -16.07 10.42
CA GLU A 209 -20.95 -17.39 9.85
C GLU A 209 -22.37 -17.52 9.25
N ASN A 210 -23.21 -16.50 9.43
CA ASN A 210 -24.59 -16.49 9.01
C ASN A 210 -24.72 -16.14 7.53
N ALA A 211 -25.59 -16.87 6.84
CA ALA A 211 -25.90 -16.61 5.45
C ALA A 211 -26.69 -15.30 5.30
N ILE A 212 -26.22 -14.41 4.43
CA ILE A 212 -26.89 -13.14 4.11
C ILE A 212 -27.51 -13.25 2.74
N ASN A 213 -28.84 -13.16 2.66
CA ASN A 213 -29.53 -13.09 1.38
C ASN A 213 -29.47 -11.65 0.84
N TYR A 214 -29.30 -11.53 -0.47
CA TYR A 214 -29.31 -10.25 -1.15
C TYR A 214 -30.17 -10.30 -2.41
N GLN A 215 -30.70 -9.14 -2.78
CA GLN A 215 -31.33 -8.88 -4.07
C GLN A 215 -30.81 -7.54 -4.59
N VAL A 216 -30.32 -7.54 -5.82
CA VAL A 216 -29.85 -6.34 -6.53
C VAL A 216 -30.92 -5.90 -7.51
N LEU A 217 -31.29 -4.63 -7.44
CA LEU A 217 -32.26 -4.00 -8.33
C LEU A 217 -31.66 -2.78 -9.03
N ILE A 218 -32.04 -2.60 -10.29
CA ILE A 218 -31.80 -1.38 -11.07
C ILE A 218 -33.16 -0.78 -11.40
N ASN A 219 -33.39 0.47 -11.02
CA ASN A 219 -34.68 1.16 -11.25
C ASN A 219 -35.89 0.34 -10.77
N ASP A 220 -35.75 -0.26 -9.58
CA ASP A 220 -36.72 -1.15 -8.93
C ASP A 220 -37.04 -2.46 -9.71
N GLN A 221 -36.33 -2.75 -10.79
CA GLN A 221 -36.37 -4.05 -11.46
C GLN A 221 -35.29 -4.99 -10.90
N PRO A 222 -35.64 -6.21 -10.49
CA PRO A 222 -34.68 -7.17 -9.97
C PRO A 222 -33.75 -7.69 -11.07
N ILE A 223 -32.44 -7.56 -10.87
CA ILE A 223 -31.41 -8.06 -11.79
C ILE A 223 -30.92 -9.43 -11.36
N THR A 224 -30.61 -9.57 -10.07
CA THR A 224 -30.14 -10.85 -9.50
C THR A 224 -30.45 -10.91 -8.03
N SER A 225 -30.52 -12.12 -7.49
CA SER A 225 -30.51 -12.38 -6.05
C SER A 225 -29.56 -13.52 -5.75
N GLY A 226 -29.22 -13.68 -4.48
CA GLY A 226 -28.36 -14.76 -4.04
C GLY A 226 -28.15 -14.72 -2.54
N MET A 227 -27.15 -15.48 -2.10
CA MET A 227 -26.83 -15.63 -0.71
C MET A 227 -25.31 -15.63 -0.55
N VAL A 228 -24.79 -14.74 0.27
CA VAL A 228 -23.38 -14.75 0.68
C VAL A 228 -23.27 -15.67 1.89
N THR A 229 -22.32 -16.61 1.84
CA THR A 229 -22.08 -17.58 2.91
C THR A 229 -20.60 -17.65 3.24
N ARG A 230 -20.21 -18.40 4.26
CA ARG A 230 -18.80 -18.64 4.58
C ARG A 230 -18.02 -19.29 3.42
N GLY A 231 -18.65 -20.20 2.67
CA GLY A 231 -18.00 -20.89 1.54
C GLY A 231 -17.85 -20.01 0.31
N GLU A 232 -18.77 -19.05 0.15
CA GLU A 232 -18.79 -18.05 -0.92
C GLU A 232 -18.98 -16.65 -0.31
N PRO A 233 -17.92 -16.08 0.28
CA PRO A 233 -18.00 -14.85 1.07
C PRO A 233 -18.09 -13.58 0.21
N ALA A 234 -17.98 -13.72 -1.11
CA ALA A 234 -18.09 -12.63 -2.06
C ALA A 234 -18.67 -13.11 -3.38
N VAL A 235 -19.45 -12.25 -4.03
CA VAL A 235 -20.02 -12.47 -5.36
C VAL A 235 -19.72 -11.26 -6.23
N ALA A 236 -19.28 -11.51 -7.46
CA ALA A 236 -19.13 -10.47 -8.48
C ALA A 236 -20.36 -10.50 -9.39
N ILE A 237 -21.08 -9.38 -9.44
CA ILE A 237 -22.28 -9.24 -10.25
C ILE A 237 -21.97 -8.27 -11.39
N LEU A 238 -22.05 -8.76 -12.63
CA LEU A 238 -22.01 -7.91 -13.81
C LEU A 238 -23.38 -7.27 -13.98
N LEU A 239 -23.41 -5.94 -13.99
CA LEU A 239 -24.63 -5.18 -14.28
C LEU A 239 -24.66 -4.85 -15.79
N PRO A 240 -25.57 -5.44 -16.56
CA PRO A 240 -25.65 -5.20 -18.00
C PRO A 240 -26.05 -3.75 -18.29
N LEU A 241 -25.41 -3.12 -19.28
CA LEU A 241 -25.70 -1.72 -19.65
C LEU A 241 -27.04 -1.57 -20.38
N ASP A 242 -27.51 -2.63 -21.06
CA ASP A 242 -28.80 -2.69 -21.74
C ASP A 242 -30.00 -2.74 -20.77
N GLU A 243 -29.78 -3.16 -19.53
CA GLU A 243 -30.75 -3.09 -18.43
C GLU A 243 -30.80 -1.69 -17.77
N MET A 244 -29.91 -0.76 -18.19
CA MET A 244 -29.85 0.60 -17.68
C MET A 244 -30.57 1.59 -18.61
N GLN A 245 -31.22 2.58 -18.01
CA GLN A 245 -31.78 3.70 -18.77
C GLN A 245 -30.70 4.75 -19.10
N THR A 246 -30.95 5.54 -20.15
CA THR A 246 -30.12 6.73 -20.41
C THR A 246 -30.29 7.73 -19.27
N GLY A 247 -29.19 8.19 -18.69
CA GLY A 247 -29.19 9.13 -17.57
C GLY A 247 -29.03 8.45 -16.19
N PRO A 248 -29.51 9.07 -15.10
CA PRO A 248 -29.38 8.51 -13.76
C PRO A 248 -30.10 7.17 -13.62
N ASN A 249 -29.45 6.21 -12.95
CA ASN A 249 -30.03 4.92 -12.59
C ASN A 249 -30.01 4.77 -11.06
N LEU A 250 -31.07 4.20 -10.49
CA LEU A 250 -31.14 3.90 -9.06
C LEU A 250 -30.70 2.45 -8.82
N PHE A 251 -29.60 2.29 -8.08
CA PHE A 251 -29.12 0.99 -7.62
C PHE A 251 -29.60 0.75 -6.19
N LYS A 252 -30.24 -0.40 -5.97
CA LYS A 252 -30.73 -0.82 -4.66
C LYS A 252 -30.25 -2.23 -4.37
N ILE A 253 -29.67 -2.42 -3.18
CA ILE A 253 -29.37 -3.74 -2.63
C ILE A 253 -30.29 -3.94 -1.44
N VAL A 254 -31.17 -4.93 -1.54
CA VAL A 254 -32.05 -5.35 -0.45
C VAL A 254 -31.39 -6.56 0.20
N THR A 255 -31.25 -6.54 1.51
CA THR A 255 -30.62 -7.62 2.28
C THR A 255 -31.59 -8.18 3.32
N SER A 256 -31.44 -9.46 3.64
CA SER A 256 -32.14 -10.10 4.76
C SER A 256 -31.25 -11.15 5.43
N GLY A 257 -31.39 -11.28 6.74
CA GLY A 257 -30.55 -12.13 7.59
C GLY A 257 -29.78 -11.33 8.63
N GLU A 258 -29.08 -12.05 9.51
CA GLU A 258 -28.24 -11.46 10.55
C GLU A 258 -26.83 -11.27 10.01
N GLY A 259 -26.46 -10.03 9.69
CA GLY A 259 -25.10 -9.70 9.27
C GLY A 259 -25.01 -8.39 8.51
N MET A 260 -23.77 -7.95 8.28
CA MET A 260 -23.49 -6.74 7.50
C MET A 260 -23.01 -7.16 6.11
N LEU A 261 -23.67 -6.67 5.07
CA LEU A 261 -23.22 -6.84 3.69
C LEU A 261 -22.43 -5.60 3.27
N TYR A 262 -21.19 -5.81 2.88
CA TYR A 262 -20.36 -4.79 2.26
C TYR A 262 -20.41 -4.99 0.75
N PHE A 263 -20.49 -3.89 0.00
CA PHE A 263 -20.48 -3.92 -1.46
C PHE A 263 -19.58 -2.82 -2.02
N ASP A 264 -19.12 -3.03 -3.25
CA ASP A 264 -18.42 -2.04 -4.06
C ASP A 264 -19.07 -2.01 -5.44
N LEU A 265 -19.21 -0.83 -6.03
CA LEU A 265 -19.77 -0.63 -7.36
C LEU A 265 -18.71 0.00 -8.25
N ILE A 266 -18.20 -0.81 -9.18
CA ILE A 266 -17.11 -0.39 -10.07
C ILE A 266 -17.65 -0.24 -11.49
N SER A 267 -17.50 0.95 -12.07
CA SER A 267 -17.72 1.20 -13.49
C SER A 267 -16.40 1.50 -14.19
N ARG A 268 -16.30 1.09 -15.46
CA ARG A 268 -15.16 1.40 -16.32
C ARG A 268 -15.66 1.92 -17.65
N ILE A 269 -15.13 3.05 -18.07
CA ILE A 269 -15.48 3.69 -19.33
C ILE A 269 -14.18 4.06 -20.02
N SER A 270 -14.04 3.65 -21.28
CA SER A 270 -12.98 4.11 -22.16
C SER A 270 -13.57 5.21 -23.04
N GLN A 271 -13.03 6.42 -22.94
CA GLN A 271 -13.43 7.55 -23.76
C GLN A 271 -12.24 8.03 -24.58
N ASP A 272 -12.49 8.34 -25.84
CA ASP A 272 -11.53 9.07 -26.67
C ASP A 272 -11.66 10.56 -26.32
N LEU A 273 -10.66 11.09 -25.61
CA LEU A 273 -10.62 12.48 -25.17
C LEU A 273 -9.50 13.20 -25.93
N PRO A 274 -9.77 14.38 -26.52
CA PRO A 274 -8.75 15.14 -27.25
C PRO A 274 -7.63 15.66 -26.33
N SER A 275 -7.93 15.79 -25.03
CA SER A 275 -6.98 16.16 -23.99
C SER A 275 -7.44 15.61 -22.64
N ILE A 276 -6.49 15.35 -21.75
CA ILE A 276 -6.73 15.01 -20.35
C ILE A 276 -6.07 16.05 -19.45
N ASP A 277 -6.75 16.44 -18.38
CA ASP A 277 -6.13 17.27 -17.37
C ASP A 277 -5.04 16.48 -16.64
N PRO A 278 -3.92 17.12 -16.27
CA PRO A 278 -2.88 16.47 -15.52
C PRO A 278 -3.41 15.99 -14.16
N ALA A 279 -3.13 14.74 -13.81
CA ALA A 279 -3.56 14.13 -12.55
C ALA A 279 -2.81 14.66 -11.31
N GLY A 280 -1.84 15.57 -11.51
CA GLY A 280 -0.99 16.09 -10.44
C GLY A 280 -0.13 17.27 -10.90
N THR A 281 0.93 17.56 -10.17
CA THR A 281 1.83 18.71 -10.40
C THR A 281 2.96 18.43 -11.38
N ILE A 282 3.01 17.21 -11.94
CA ILE A 282 4.00 16.81 -12.93
C ILE A 282 3.36 16.93 -14.32
N GLU A 283 4.02 17.66 -15.20
CA GLU A 283 3.70 17.76 -16.60
C GLU A 283 4.68 16.92 -17.42
N VAL A 284 4.13 16.13 -18.36
CA VAL A 284 4.91 15.36 -19.31
C VAL A 284 4.52 15.82 -20.71
N SER A 285 5.52 16.14 -21.54
CA SER A 285 5.30 16.42 -22.96
C SER A 285 6.21 15.56 -23.83
N ARG A 286 5.68 15.12 -24.96
CA ARG A 286 6.39 14.31 -25.96
C ARG A 286 6.41 15.05 -27.29
N THR A 287 7.58 15.13 -27.91
CA THR A 287 7.75 15.72 -29.24
C THR A 287 8.50 14.78 -30.18
N TYR A 288 8.13 14.84 -31.46
CA TYR A 288 8.77 14.11 -32.54
C TYR A 288 9.51 15.10 -33.43
N THR A 289 10.79 14.87 -33.67
CA THR A 289 11.64 15.77 -34.48
C THR A 289 12.48 14.99 -35.48
N ASP A 290 12.82 15.62 -36.60
CA ASP A 290 13.81 15.04 -37.51
C ASP A 290 15.19 15.04 -36.81
N PRO A 291 15.92 13.92 -36.79
CA PRO A 291 17.16 13.81 -36.03
C PRO A 291 18.27 14.74 -36.54
N LYS A 292 18.22 15.16 -37.82
CA LYS A 292 19.19 16.04 -38.47
C LYS A 292 18.80 17.50 -38.35
N THR A 293 17.60 17.87 -38.78
CA THR A 293 17.17 19.28 -38.81
C THR A 293 16.67 19.76 -37.45
N LYS A 294 16.26 18.84 -36.58
CA LYS A 294 15.60 19.09 -35.28
C LYS A 294 14.22 19.76 -35.41
N GLU A 295 13.68 19.85 -36.62
CA GLU A 295 12.35 20.40 -36.87
C GLU A 295 11.25 19.41 -36.44
N PRO A 296 10.09 19.90 -35.97
CA PRO A 296 8.95 19.05 -35.63
C PRO A 296 8.45 18.22 -36.81
N VAL A 297 8.11 16.97 -36.55
CA VAL A 297 7.55 16.05 -37.55
C VAL A 297 6.11 15.72 -37.18
N THR A 298 5.17 16.02 -38.08
CA THR A 298 3.74 15.71 -37.91
C THR A 298 3.24 14.60 -38.83
N HIS A 299 4.04 14.21 -39.83
CA HIS A 299 3.75 13.14 -40.79
C HIS A 299 5.01 12.32 -41.00
N LEU A 300 4.87 10.99 -40.99
CA LEU A 300 5.98 10.05 -41.07
C LEU A 300 5.85 9.16 -42.32
N GLN A 301 6.97 8.83 -42.92
CA GLN A 301 7.06 7.82 -43.98
C GLN A 301 7.67 6.52 -43.44
N VAL A 302 7.34 5.39 -44.08
CA VAL A 302 7.93 4.09 -43.74
C VAL A 302 9.45 4.16 -43.88
N GLY A 303 10.17 3.76 -42.83
CA GLY A 303 11.63 3.79 -42.77
C GLY A 303 12.24 5.16 -42.43
N GLN A 304 11.43 6.20 -42.22
CA GLN A 304 11.92 7.50 -41.75
C GLN A 304 12.34 7.42 -40.28
N LEU A 305 13.58 7.83 -39.99
CA LEU A 305 14.04 7.97 -38.60
C LEU A 305 13.46 9.23 -37.95
N VAL A 306 13.02 9.09 -36.71
CA VAL A 306 12.50 10.19 -35.89
C VAL A 306 13.21 10.22 -34.55
N ARG A 307 13.48 11.40 -34.01
CA ARG A 307 13.91 11.59 -32.62
C ARG A 307 12.69 11.89 -31.76
N VAL A 308 12.42 11.00 -30.81
CA VAL A 308 11.43 11.23 -29.75
C VAL A 308 12.10 11.96 -28.59
N SER A 309 11.46 13.00 -28.08
CA SER A 309 11.91 13.73 -26.89
C SER A 309 10.79 13.82 -25.88
N VAL A 310 11.00 13.22 -24.72
CA VAL A 310 10.10 13.32 -23.57
C VAL A 310 10.67 14.34 -22.59
N ARG A 311 9.87 15.33 -22.21
CA ARG A 311 10.22 16.36 -21.25
C ARG A 311 9.29 16.28 -20.05
N ILE A 312 9.89 16.21 -18.87
CA ILE A 312 9.20 16.23 -17.58
C ILE A 312 9.42 17.59 -16.93
N LYS A 313 8.36 18.20 -16.40
CA LYS A 313 8.42 19.41 -15.59
C LYS A 313 7.61 19.21 -14.32
N GLY A 314 8.07 19.78 -13.23
CA GLY A 314 7.37 19.74 -11.95
C GLY A 314 8.14 20.46 -10.85
N PRO A 315 7.57 20.60 -9.65
CA PRO A 315 8.28 21.13 -8.50
C PRO A 315 9.54 20.31 -8.19
N ALA A 316 10.65 20.96 -7.84
CA ALA A 316 11.92 20.25 -7.55
C ALA A 316 11.79 19.22 -6.42
N ASN A 317 10.89 19.43 -5.47
CA ASN A 317 10.59 18.52 -4.38
C ASN A 317 9.57 17.42 -4.72
N ALA A 318 8.95 17.46 -5.91
CA ALA A 318 7.97 16.47 -6.36
C ALA A 318 8.56 15.41 -7.31
N ILE A 319 9.83 15.55 -7.72
CA ILE A 319 10.49 14.67 -8.68
C ILE A 319 11.43 13.72 -7.91
N TYR A 320 10.85 12.74 -7.20
CA TYR A 320 11.57 11.61 -6.61
C TYR A 320 10.97 10.31 -7.14
N TYR A 321 11.81 9.34 -7.51
CA TYR A 321 11.40 8.02 -8.03
C TYR A 321 10.42 8.10 -9.22
N VAL A 322 10.73 8.94 -10.21
CA VAL A 322 9.90 9.11 -11.42
C VAL A 322 10.16 7.97 -12.40
N LEU A 323 9.08 7.26 -12.77
CA LEU A 323 9.04 6.32 -13.88
C LEU A 323 8.35 7.01 -15.07
N VAL A 324 8.96 6.91 -16.25
CA VAL A 324 8.36 7.38 -17.51
C VAL A 324 8.06 6.17 -18.38
N GLU A 325 6.79 6.00 -18.71
CA GLU A 325 6.33 5.03 -19.69
C GLU A 325 5.90 5.78 -20.95
N ASP A 326 6.67 5.64 -22.03
CA ASP A 326 6.36 6.23 -23.33
C ASP A 326 5.95 5.11 -24.30
N HIS A 327 4.64 4.87 -24.40
CA HIS A 327 4.11 3.91 -25.36
C HIS A 327 4.21 4.48 -26.78
N LEU A 328 4.97 3.77 -27.63
CA LEU A 328 5.10 4.10 -29.04
C LEU A 328 3.74 3.93 -29.75
N PRO A 329 3.31 4.91 -30.56
CA PRO A 329 2.19 4.74 -31.47
C PRO A 329 2.42 3.56 -32.41
N ALA A 330 1.34 2.90 -32.82
CA ALA A 330 1.42 1.85 -33.83
C ALA A 330 2.10 2.36 -35.12
N GLY A 331 3.05 1.60 -35.65
CA GLY A 331 3.84 1.96 -36.83
C GLY A 331 5.16 2.68 -36.54
N LEU A 332 5.48 2.96 -35.27
CA LEU A 332 6.80 3.40 -34.83
C LEU A 332 7.53 2.26 -34.10
N GLU A 333 8.80 2.05 -34.48
CA GLU A 333 9.74 1.09 -33.90
C GLU A 333 11.04 1.79 -33.51
#